data_AF-A0A947J6N1-F1
#
_entry.id   AF-A0A947J6N1-F1
#
_cell.length_a   1.000
_cell.length_b   1.000
_cell.length_c   1.000
_cell.angle_alpha   90.00
_cell.angle_beta   90.00
_cell.angle_gamma   90.00
#
_symmetry.space_group_name_H-M   'P 1'
#
loop_
_entity.id
_entity.type
_entity.pdbx_description
1 polymer ?
#
loop_
_entity_poly.entity_id
_entity_poly.type
_entity_poly.pdbx_seq_one_letter_code
_entity_poly.pdbx_strand_id
1 'polypeptide(L)'
;DWQAEDSQSLLEGAPVELQREATVMAPELTLADLESKVLKKLNFSVASDLRGRVLSLITSRMKNIRTDEQFMDYAGREAEIGGLGLDESQTKELLDTAKKELSIPDMVRMGSRRQMRQEMAEKKNAPIVEPAPQKAPEEPRKPEVRRPIPIMPPAEPKIRMIEKPILHDVVLPHTNLDNDMSLGDSEHDLTTGPVDEIRDFSIIDFRRLASSPVKARELLLNKFRMLKKESYLYLIKAKIAWKDSPMYKGYLQVLAQALSDQKTIEQVLTSMESEESLTKEEFDSVVFVNSHIV
;
A
#
# COMPACT_ATOMS: atom_id res chain seq x y z
N ASP A 1 7.25 22.79 -44.22
CA ASP A 1 8.71 22.64 -44.35
C ASP A 1 9.20 21.58 -43.38
N TRP A 2 9.59 20.41 -43.90
CA TRP A 2 10.27 19.37 -43.14
C TRP A 2 11.71 19.83 -42.92
N GLN A 3 12.15 19.93 -41.66
CA GLN A 3 13.54 20.33 -41.36
C GLN A 3 14.46 19.09 -41.31
N ALA A 4 15.73 19.29 -41.65
CA ALA A 4 16.73 18.21 -41.79
C ALA A 4 16.96 17.41 -40.49
N GLU A 5 16.55 17.95 -39.35
CA GLU A 5 16.65 17.32 -38.03
C GLU A 5 15.63 16.18 -37.84
N ASP A 6 14.50 16.20 -38.56
CA ASP A 6 13.45 15.16 -38.47
C ASP A 6 13.86 13.84 -39.15
N SER A 7 14.93 13.85 -39.96
CA SER A 7 15.47 12.66 -40.62
C SER A 7 16.59 11.94 -39.84
N GLN A 8 16.99 12.45 -38.67
CA GLN A 8 17.97 11.77 -37.84
C GLN A 8 17.32 10.67 -36.99
N SER A 9 17.77 9.44 -37.19
CA SER A 9 17.38 8.29 -36.37
C SER A 9 17.85 8.49 -34.93
N LEU A 10 16.93 8.37 -33.97
CA LEU A 10 17.19 8.47 -32.52
C LEU A 10 18.20 7.43 -31.98
N LEU A 11 18.65 6.49 -32.80
CA LEU A 11 19.66 5.49 -32.45
C LEU A 11 21.11 5.93 -32.75
N GLU A 12 21.31 6.94 -33.60
CA GLU A 12 22.67 7.39 -34.01
C GLU A 12 23.24 8.49 -33.12
N GLY A 13 22.42 9.11 -32.27
CA GLY A 13 22.80 10.19 -31.35
C GLY A 13 22.69 9.81 -29.87
N ALA A 14 23.09 8.59 -29.48
CA ALA A 14 23.12 8.23 -28.06
C ALA A 14 24.11 9.15 -27.32
N PRO A 15 23.67 9.95 -26.32
CA PRO A 15 24.59 10.72 -25.50
C PRO A 15 25.54 9.77 -24.78
N VAL A 16 26.83 10.15 -24.72
CA VAL A 16 27.92 9.42 -24.05
C VAL A 16 27.58 9.07 -22.58
N GLU A 17 26.57 9.70 -22.00
CA GLU A 17 26.03 9.40 -20.66
C GLU A 17 25.25 8.07 -20.58
N LEU A 18 24.58 7.61 -21.64
CA LEU A 18 23.91 6.30 -21.63
C LEU A 18 24.88 5.12 -21.70
N GLN A 19 26.10 5.32 -22.22
CA GLN A 19 27.15 4.30 -22.15
C GLN A 19 27.72 4.16 -20.74
N ARG A 20 27.71 5.24 -19.93
CA ARG A 20 28.13 5.19 -18.53
C ARG A 20 27.07 4.54 -17.64
N GLU A 21 25.78 4.75 -17.91
CA GLU A 21 24.69 4.08 -17.18
C GLU A 21 24.47 2.62 -17.59
N ALA A 22 24.76 2.24 -18.84
CA ALA A 22 24.79 0.84 -19.25
C ALA A 22 25.90 0.02 -18.56
N THR A 23 26.87 0.67 -17.91
CA THR A 23 27.95 0.00 -17.18
C THR A 23 27.56 -0.40 -15.74
N VAL A 24 26.35 -0.05 -15.28
CA VAL A 24 25.83 -0.46 -13.95
C VAL A 24 24.65 -1.45 -14.06
N MET A 25 24.42 -2.03 -15.25
CA MET A 25 23.77 -3.34 -15.28
C MET A 25 24.80 -4.35 -14.77
N ALA A 26 24.84 -4.51 -13.45
CA ALA A 26 25.43 -5.69 -12.83
C ALA A 26 24.97 -6.91 -13.64
N PRO A 27 25.89 -7.78 -14.08
CA PRO A 27 25.51 -8.94 -14.85
C PRO A 27 24.41 -9.63 -14.05
N GLU A 28 23.28 -9.89 -14.71
CA GLU A 28 22.21 -10.69 -14.16
C GLU A 28 22.88 -12.05 -13.86
N LEU A 29 23.44 -12.16 -12.65
CA LEU A 29 24.15 -13.35 -12.23
C LEU A 29 23.10 -14.42 -12.31
N THR A 30 23.28 -15.33 -13.26
CA THR A 30 22.36 -16.44 -13.40
C THR A 30 22.26 -17.10 -12.04
N LEU A 31 21.05 -17.52 -11.63
CA LEU A 31 20.82 -18.12 -10.32
C LEU A 31 21.83 -19.26 -10.04
N ALA A 32 22.25 -19.97 -11.08
CA ALA A 32 23.29 -21.00 -11.05
C ALA A 32 24.72 -20.46 -10.76
N ASP A 33 25.06 -19.26 -11.25
CA ASP A 33 26.35 -18.62 -10.97
C ASP A 33 26.48 -18.22 -9.50
N LEU A 34 25.39 -17.77 -8.88
CA LEU A 34 25.34 -17.44 -7.46
C LEU A 34 25.49 -18.69 -6.58
N GLU A 35 24.84 -19.81 -6.93
CA GLU A 35 25.07 -21.10 -6.26
C GLU A 35 26.54 -21.47 -6.29
N SER A 36 27.12 -21.48 -7.48
CA SER A 36 28.49 -21.96 -7.65
C SER A 36 29.50 -21.06 -6.93
N LYS A 37 29.25 -19.75 -6.83
CA LYS A 37 30.13 -18.80 -6.13
C LYS A 37 30.02 -18.91 -4.62
N VAL A 38 28.80 -19.04 -4.09
CA VAL A 38 28.58 -19.19 -2.64
C VAL A 38 29.02 -20.57 -2.18
N LEU A 39 28.63 -21.65 -2.87
CA LEU A 39 29.00 -23.02 -2.52
C LEU A 39 30.51 -23.30 -2.64
N LYS A 40 31.25 -22.60 -3.51
CA LYS A 40 32.73 -22.73 -3.61
C LYS A 40 33.48 -22.08 -2.44
N LYS A 41 32.84 -21.17 -1.70
CA LYS A 41 33.46 -20.41 -0.59
C LYS A 41 33.02 -20.89 0.78
N LEU A 42 32.03 -21.78 0.86
CA LEU A 42 31.61 -22.38 2.13
C LEU A 42 32.60 -23.45 2.56
N ASN A 43 32.92 -23.47 3.85
CA ASN A 43 33.79 -24.47 4.45
C ASN A 43 33.07 -25.80 4.77
N PHE A 44 31.77 -25.88 4.47
CA PHE A 44 30.95 -27.07 4.69
C PHE A 44 30.18 -27.48 3.44
N SER A 45 29.93 -28.78 3.31
CA SER A 45 29.21 -29.36 2.17
C SER A 45 27.71 -29.41 2.43
N VAL A 46 26.92 -28.77 1.57
CA VAL A 46 25.46 -28.89 1.56
C VAL A 46 25.06 -30.04 0.62
N ALA A 47 24.11 -30.87 1.05
CA ALA A 47 23.56 -31.95 0.23
C ALA A 47 23.02 -31.42 -1.12
N SER A 48 23.21 -32.18 -2.20
CA SER A 48 22.77 -31.81 -3.56
C SER A 48 21.29 -31.42 -3.62
N ASP A 49 20.49 -32.07 -2.79
CA ASP A 49 19.02 -31.97 -2.80
C ASP A 49 18.53 -30.69 -2.11
N LEU A 50 19.39 -30.04 -1.34
CA LEU A 50 19.10 -28.81 -0.60
C LEU A 50 19.57 -27.55 -1.35
N ARG A 51 20.27 -27.68 -2.48
CA ARG A 51 20.82 -26.56 -3.24
C ARG A 51 19.75 -25.57 -3.71
N GLY A 52 18.64 -26.07 -4.26
CA GLY A 52 17.51 -25.24 -4.67
C GLY A 52 16.86 -24.46 -3.50
N ARG A 53 16.91 -25.02 -2.28
CA ARG A 53 16.42 -24.34 -1.07
C ARG A 53 17.40 -23.26 -0.59
N VAL A 54 18.71 -23.54 -0.65
CA VAL A 54 19.77 -22.55 -0.38
C VAL A 54 19.62 -21.36 -1.34
N LEU A 55 19.37 -21.60 -2.62
CA LEU A 55 19.09 -20.53 -3.58
C LEU A 55 17.88 -19.70 -3.23
N SER A 56 16.77 -20.37 -2.94
CA SER A 56 15.52 -19.69 -2.59
C SER A 56 15.70 -18.82 -1.35
N LEU A 57 16.48 -19.31 -0.38
CA LEU A 57 16.85 -18.58 0.82
C LEU A 57 17.73 -17.35 0.51
N ILE A 58 18.79 -17.51 -0.28
CA ILE A 58 19.70 -16.41 -0.67
C ILE A 58 18.98 -15.35 -1.51
N THR A 59 18.20 -15.77 -2.50
CA THR A 59 17.43 -14.87 -3.37
C THR A 59 16.34 -14.12 -2.60
N SER A 60 15.66 -14.78 -1.66
CA SER A 60 14.71 -14.12 -0.76
C SER A 60 15.40 -13.08 0.14
N ARG A 61 16.64 -13.32 0.56
CA ARG A 61 17.43 -12.35 1.32
C ARG A 61 17.87 -11.18 0.43
N MET A 62 18.35 -11.45 -0.79
CA MET A 62 18.69 -10.41 -1.78
C MET A 62 17.52 -9.48 -2.08
N LYS A 63 16.31 -10.02 -2.19
CA LYS A 63 15.08 -9.24 -2.44
C LYS A 63 14.55 -8.53 -1.18
N ASN A 64 15.27 -8.61 -0.05
CA ASN A 64 14.86 -8.06 1.25
C ASN A 64 13.46 -8.53 1.72
N ILE A 65 13.02 -9.69 1.25
CA ILE A 65 11.74 -10.30 1.65
C ILE A 65 11.87 -10.95 3.03
N ARG A 66 13.09 -11.35 3.40
CA ARG A 66 13.40 -12.06 4.66
C ARG A 66 14.42 -11.28 5.50
N THR A 67 14.18 -11.18 6.81
CA THR A 67 15.12 -10.57 7.78
C THR A 67 16.26 -11.53 8.14
N ASP A 68 17.34 -11.03 8.76
CA ASP A 68 18.46 -11.87 9.22
C ASP A 68 17.99 -12.95 10.19
N GLU A 69 17.10 -12.61 11.12
CA GLU A 69 16.53 -13.57 12.09
C GLU A 69 15.73 -14.68 11.40
N GLN A 70 14.88 -14.32 10.43
CA GLN A 70 14.11 -15.29 9.66
C GLN A 70 14.98 -16.15 8.74
N PHE A 71 16.11 -15.61 8.29
CA PHE A 71 17.11 -16.34 7.52
C PHE A 71 17.76 -17.42 8.37
N MET A 72 18.19 -17.05 9.58
CA MET A 72 18.77 -17.95 10.57
C MET A 72 17.79 -19.06 10.97
N ASP A 73 16.55 -18.70 11.30
CA ASP A 73 15.51 -19.65 11.69
C ASP A 73 15.20 -20.65 10.57
N TYR A 74 15.08 -20.19 9.32
CA TYR A 74 14.80 -21.08 8.20
C TYR A 74 15.96 -22.04 7.90
N ALA A 75 17.20 -21.58 8.01
CA ALA A 75 18.37 -22.39 7.75
C ALA A 75 18.67 -23.41 8.88
N GLY A 76 18.34 -23.06 10.13
CA GLY A 76 18.51 -23.95 11.29
C GLY A 76 17.46 -25.06 11.38
N ARG A 77 16.29 -24.89 10.76
CA ARG A 77 15.25 -25.93 10.73
C ARG A 77 15.73 -27.20 10.03
N GLU A 78 15.30 -28.35 10.53
CA GLU A 78 15.62 -29.65 9.94
C GLU A 78 15.20 -29.75 8.46
N ALA A 79 15.97 -30.52 7.68
CA ALA A 79 15.72 -30.72 6.26
C ALA A 79 14.35 -31.37 5.97
N GLU A 80 13.82 -32.16 6.90
CA GLU A 80 12.52 -32.84 6.78
C GLU A 80 11.34 -31.87 6.88
N ILE A 81 11.47 -30.79 7.67
CA ILE A 81 10.43 -29.77 7.88
C ILE A 81 10.57 -28.62 6.85
N GLY A 82 11.45 -28.79 5.86
CA GLY A 82 11.65 -27.82 4.79
C GLY A 82 12.72 -26.76 5.07
N GLY A 83 13.56 -26.95 6.09
CA GLY A 83 14.75 -26.14 6.35
C GLY A 83 16.02 -26.69 5.69
N LEU A 84 17.19 -26.25 6.17
CA LEU A 84 18.51 -26.65 5.68
C LEU A 84 19.31 -27.53 6.66
N GLY A 85 18.86 -27.65 7.92
CA GLY A 85 19.49 -28.46 8.96
C GLY A 85 20.90 -28.00 9.32
N LEU A 86 21.20 -26.71 9.14
CA LEU A 86 22.53 -26.15 9.40
C LEU A 86 22.69 -25.78 10.87
N ASP A 87 23.90 -25.93 11.39
CA ASP A 87 24.23 -25.46 12.73
C ASP A 87 24.21 -23.92 12.80
N GLU A 88 24.08 -23.36 14.01
CA GLU A 88 24.02 -21.91 14.21
C GLU A 88 25.30 -21.21 13.69
N SER A 89 26.44 -21.89 13.81
CA SER A 89 27.73 -21.45 13.30
C SER A 89 27.78 -21.43 11.76
N GLN A 90 27.33 -22.51 11.12
CA GLN A 90 27.27 -22.67 9.66
C GLN A 90 26.29 -21.69 9.01
N THR A 91 25.20 -21.41 9.71
CA THR A 91 24.17 -20.49 9.22
C THR A 91 24.65 -19.04 9.22
N LYS A 92 25.39 -18.63 10.26
CA LYS A 92 26.04 -17.30 10.30
C LYS A 92 27.08 -17.16 9.19
N GLU A 93 27.89 -18.19 8.96
CA GLU A 93 28.87 -18.20 7.87
C GLU A 93 28.20 -18.07 6.49
N LEU A 94 27.07 -18.74 6.28
CA LEU A 94 26.29 -18.63 5.05
C LEU A 94 25.65 -17.23 4.88
N LEU A 95 25.18 -16.63 5.96
CA LEU A 95 24.64 -15.26 5.94
C LEU A 95 25.74 -14.24 5.63
N ASP A 96 26.91 -14.36 6.24
CA ASP A 96 28.03 -13.44 6.05
C ASP A 96 28.63 -13.54 4.65
N THR A 97 28.77 -14.76 4.12
CA THR A 97 29.19 -14.98 2.73
C THR A 97 28.17 -14.42 1.74
N ALA A 98 26.87 -14.60 1.99
CA ALA A 98 25.82 -13.99 1.18
C ALA A 98 25.88 -12.45 1.23
N LYS A 99 26.05 -11.84 2.41
CA LYS A 99 26.18 -10.37 2.54
C LYS A 99 27.41 -9.83 1.82
N LYS A 100 28.56 -10.52 1.93
CA LYS A 100 29.84 -10.10 1.37
C LYS A 100 29.89 -10.18 -0.16
N GLU A 101 29.34 -11.24 -0.76
CA GLU A 101 29.38 -11.44 -2.21
C GLU A 101 28.36 -10.58 -2.98
N LEU A 102 27.31 -10.10 -2.30
CA LEU A 102 26.18 -9.44 -2.94
C LEU A 102 26.13 -7.92 -2.73
N SER A 103 27.14 -7.33 -2.08
CA SER A 103 27.23 -5.88 -1.79
C SER A 103 25.89 -5.28 -1.38
N ILE A 104 25.13 -5.99 -0.55
CA ILE A 104 23.78 -5.60 -0.16
C ILE A 104 23.92 -4.34 0.71
N PRO A 105 23.39 -3.18 0.30
CA PRO A 105 23.38 -2.02 1.18
C PRO A 105 22.50 -2.37 2.39
N ASP A 106 23.03 -2.16 3.60
CA ASP A 106 22.23 -2.15 4.82
C ASP A 106 21.23 -0.99 4.75
N MET A 107 20.13 -1.17 4.03
CA MET A 107 18.95 -0.31 4.09
C MET A 107 18.17 -0.62 5.37
N VAL A 108 18.83 -0.44 6.51
CA VAL A 108 18.18 -0.29 7.80
C VAL A 108 17.52 1.09 7.79
N ARG A 109 16.24 1.14 7.41
CA ARG A 109 15.16 2.05 7.89
C ARG A 109 14.08 2.28 6.83
N MET A 110 13.30 1.24 6.53
CA MET A 110 11.92 1.43 6.06
C MET A 110 10.90 0.61 6.87
N GLY A 111 11.21 0.32 8.14
CA GLY A 111 10.32 -0.34 9.10
C GLY A 111 9.77 0.58 10.22
N SER A 112 10.29 1.80 10.40
CA SER A 112 10.03 2.59 11.60
C SER A 112 8.66 3.28 11.69
N ARG A 113 7.74 3.09 10.74
CA ARG A 113 6.37 3.61 10.88
C ARG A 113 5.47 2.71 11.75
N ARG A 114 5.83 1.44 11.92
CA ARG A 114 5.04 0.47 12.71
C ARG A 114 5.44 0.45 14.19
N GLN A 115 6.72 0.62 14.49
CA GLN A 115 7.24 0.61 15.86
C GLN A 115 6.92 1.89 16.65
N MET A 116 6.93 3.07 16.01
CA MET A 116 6.60 4.33 16.68
C MET A 116 5.13 4.41 17.14
N ARG A 117 4.24 3.64 16.49
CA ARG A 117 2.81 3.54 16.85
C ARG A 117 2.54 2.55 17.99
N GLN A 118 3.44 1.58 18.21
CA GLN A 118 3.37 0.65 19.34
C GLN A 118 3.97 1.28 20.61
N GLU A 119 5.08 2.01 20.52
CA GLU A 119 5.65 2.71 21.68
C GLU A 119 4.78 3.87 22.20
N MET A 120 4.00 4.54 21.32
CA MET A 120 3.02 5.54 21.74
C MET A 120 1.75 4.95 22.39
N ALA A 121 1.45 3.67 22.14
CA ALA A 121 0.31 2.99 22.75
C ALA A 121 0.62 2.46 24.17
N GLU A 122 1.85 2.01 24.41
CA GLU A 122 2.25 1.52 25.73
C GLU A 122 2.46 2.63 26.78
N LYS A 123 2.83 3.86 26.36
CA LYS A 123 2.93 5.01 27.27
C LYS A 123 1.59 5.56 27.77
N LYS A 124 0.45 5.05 27.29
CA LYS A 124 -0.90 5.48 27.74
C LYS A 124 -1.49 4.63 28.88
N ASN A 125 -0.80 3.56 29.30
CA ASN A 125 -1.25 2.68 30.38
C ASN A 125 -0.37 2.82 31.64
N ALA A 126 -0.09 4.05 32.07
CA ALA A 126 0.33 4.30 33.45
C ALA A 126 -0.92 4.46 34.34
N PRO A 127 -0.97 3.85 35.54
CA PRO A 127 -2.15 3.87 36.40
C PRO A 127 -2.45 5.30 36.90
N ILE A 128 -3.66 5.77 36.62
CA ILE A 128 -4.23 6.97 37.21
C ILE A 128 -4.48 6.66 38.69
N VAL A 129 -3.72 7.32 39.56
CA VAL A 129 -4.01 7.38 41.00
C VAL A 129 -5.22 8.28 41.17
N GLU A 130 -6.37 7.70 41.52
CA GLU A 130 -7.56 8.44 41.95
C GLU A 130 -7.23 9.29 43.20
N PRO A 131 -7.50 10.61 43.19
CA PRO A 131 -7.43 11.39 44.41
C PRO A 131 -8.68 11.12 45.27
N ALA A 132 -8.43 10.80 46.53
CA ALA A 132 -9.45 10.50 47.54
C ALA A 132 -10.50 11.64 47.68
N PRO A 133 -11.80 11.31 47.79
CA PRO A 133 -12.83 12.30 48.06
C PRO A 133 -12.83 12.70 49.54
N GLN A 134 -12.86 14.02 49.76
CA GLN A 134 -12.87 14.68 51.06
C GLN A 134 -14.19 14.44 51.81
N LYS A 135 -14.09 14.20 53.12
CA LYS A 135 -15.20 14.14 54.09
C LYS A 135 -15.71 15.54 54.44
N ALA A 136 -17.04 15.74 54.43
CA ALA A 136 -17.79 16.68 55.28
C ALA A 136 -19.30 16.29 55.25
N PRO A 137 -20.17 16.81 56.14
CA PRO A 137 -20.72 16.02 57.25
C PRO A 137 -22.20 15.62 57.13
N GLU A 138 -22.52 14.69 58.02
CA GLU A 138 -23.75 13.95 58.32
C GLU A 138 -24.97 14.84 58.66
N GLU A 139 -26.12 14.60 58.01
CA GLU A 139 -27.44 15.04 58.48
C GLU A 139 -28.34 13.81 58.74
N PRO A 140 -29.10 13.78 59.86
CA PRO A 140 -29.84 12.59 60.28
C PRO A 140 -31.22 12.52 59.59
N ARG A 141 -31.47 11.47 58.80
CA ARG A 141 -32.82 11.09 58.36
C ARG A 141 -33.28 9.78 59.00
N LYS A 142 -34.54 9.82 59.42
CA LYS A 142 -35.31 8.93 60.30
C LYS A 142 -35.42 7.47 59.82
N PRO A 143 -35.75 6.53 60.74
CA PRO A 143 -35.66 5.09 60.50
C PRO A 143 -36.76 4.56 59.59
N GLU A 144 -36.36 3.84 58.55
CA GLU A 144 -37.27 3.07 57.69
C GLU A 144 -37.38 1.61 58.18
N VAL A 145 -38.62 1.15 58.24
CA VAL A 145 -39.08 -0.09 58.88
C VAL A 145 -38.63 -1.31 58.09
N ARG A 146 -37.87 -2.21 58.74
CA ARG A 146 -37.50 -3.52 58.19
C ARG A 146 -38.72 -4.45 58.15
N ARG A 147 -39.08 -4.95 56.97
CA ARG A 147 -39.94 -6.13 56.82
C ARG A 147 -39.07 -7.39 56.75
N PRO A 148 -39.46 -8.50 57.39
CA PRO A 148 -38.68 -9.73 57.36
C PRO A 148 -38.80 -10.45 56.00
N ILE A 149 -37.66 -10.92 55.50
CA ILE A 149 -37.54 -11.71 54.27
C ILE A 149 -37.98 -13.16 54.57
N PRO A 150 -38.87 -13.78 53.77
CA PRO A 150 -39.21 -15.19 53.90
C PRO A 150 -38.05 -16.10 53.46
N ILE A 151 -37.74 -17.09 54.30
CA ILE A 151 -36.73 -18.13 54.04
C ILE A 151 -37.31 -19.14 53.05
N MET A 152 -36.72 -19.23 51.84
CA MET A 152 -36.98 -20.33 50.90
C MET A 152 -35.94 -21.47 51.10
N PRO A 153 -36.34 -22.74 50.88
CA PRO A 153 -35.47 -23.90 51.07
C PRO A 153 -34.40 -24.04 49.96
N PRO A 154 -33.30 -24.77 50.23
CA PRO A 154 -32.15 -24.87 49.33
C PRO A 154 -32.47 -25.65 48.05
N ALA A 155 -32.24 -25.03 46.89
CA ALA A 155 -32.36 -25.66 45.58
C ALA A 155 -31.07 -26.42 45.24
N GLU A 156 -31.23 -27.64 44.74
CA GLU A 156 -30.18 -28.55 44.31
C GLU A 156 -29.32 -27.99 43.15
N PRO A 157 -28.04 -28.40 43.04
CA PRO A 157 -27.13 -27.87 42.03
C PRO A 157 -27.50 -28.39 40.63
N LYS A 158 -28.05 -27.51 39.79
CA LYS A 158 -28.15 -27.78 38.35
C LYS A 158 -26.75 -27.80 37.74
N ILE A 159 -26.34 -29.00 37.33
CA ILE A 159 -25.18 -29.24 36.47
C ILE A 159 -25.34 -28.37 35.22
N ARG A 160 -24.48 -27.37 35.05
CA ARG A 160 -24.37 -26.59 33.81
C ARG A 160 -23.79 -27.52 32.76
N MET A 161 -24.64 -27.99 31.84
CA MET A 161 -24.16 -28.58 30.61
C MET A 161 -23.33 -27.52 29.88
N ILE A 162 -22.08 -27.86 29.57
CA ILE A 162 -21.25 -27.09 28.66
C ILE A 162 -21.90 -27.24 27.28
N GLU A 163 -22.69 -26.25 26.89
CA GLU A 163 -23.15 -26.14 25.52
C GLU A 163 -21.90 -26.00 24.65
N LYS A 164 -21.69 -26.98 23.76
CA LYS A 164 -20.69 -26.89 22.70
C LYS A 164 -20.95 -25.59 21.95
N PRO A 165 -19.91 -24.82 21.56
CA PRO A 165 -20.13 -23.62 20.76
C PRO A 165 -20.86 -24.04 19.48
N ILE A 166 -22.11 -23.60 19.35
CA ILE A 166 -22.90 -23.77 18.14
C ILE A 166 -22.20 -22.89 17.10
N LEU A 167 -21.47 -23.53 16.20
CA LEU A 167 -21.01 -22.89 14.97
C LEU A 167 -22.26 -22.36 14.29
N HIS A 168 -22.41 -21.04 14.29
CA HIS A 168 -23.38 -20.38 13.44
C HIS A 168 -22.93 -20.67 12.01
N ASP A 169 -23.72 -21.45 11.28
CA ASP A 169 -23.55 -21.53 9.84
C ASP A 169 -23.62 -20.10 9.30
N VAL A 170 -22.59 -19.72 8.53
CA VAL A 170 -22.55 -18.45 7.82
C VAL A 170 -23.62 -18.55 6.75
N VAL A 171 -24.84 -18.15 7.10
CA VAL A 171 -25.91 -17.94 6.14
C VAL A 171 -25.45 -16.78 5.26
N LEU A 172 -25.18 -17.07 3.99
CA LEU A 172 -24.96 -16.03 2.99
C LEU A 172 -26.16 -15.07 3.06
N PRO A 173 -25.95 -13.75 3.14
CA PRO A 173 -27.06 -12.81 3.10
C PRO A 173 -27.87 -13.11 1.83
N HIS A 174 -29.15 -13.42 2.00
CA HIS A 174 -30.07 -13.57 0.87
C HIS A 174 -30.04 -12.25 0.10
N THR A 175 -29.35 -12.24 -1.04
CA THR A 175 -29.55 -11.21 -2.05
C THR A 175 -30.98 -11.41 -2.54
N ASN A 176 -31.89 -10.56 -2.06
CA ASN A 176 -33.23 -10.46 -2.63
C ASN A 176 -33.07 -10.06 -4.09
N LEU A 177 -33.05 -11.06 -4.99
CA LEU A 177 -33.04 -10.90 -6.44
C LEU A 177 -34.47 -10.73 -6.96
N ASP A 178 -35.30 -9.97 -6.25
CA ASP A 178 -36.66 -9.68 -6.68
C ASP A 178 -36.99 -8.21 -6.36
N ASN A 179 -36.93 -7.40 -7.42
CA ASN A 179 -37.56 -6.08 -7.56
C ASN A 179 -37.23 -5.01 -6.50
N ASP A 180 -36.15 -4.28 -6.74
CA ASP A 180 -36.22 -2.81 -6.68
C ASP A 180 -35.33 -2.18 -7.76
N MET A 181 -35.94 -1.93 -8.91
CA MET A 181 -35.44 -0.99 -9.90
C MET A 181 -35.63 0.43 -9.36
N SER A 182 -34.81 0.82 -8.37
CA SER A 182 -34.67 2.20 -7.94
C SER A 182 -33.33 2.74 -8.44
N LEU A 183 -33.43 3.63 -9.43
CA LEU A 183 -32.36 4.47 -9.97
C LEU A 183 -31.45 5.02 -8.86
N GLY A 184 -30.18 4.65 -8.92
CA GLY A 184 -29.15 5.07 -7.98
C GLY A 184 -27.82 4.39 -8.33
N ASP A 185 -27.29 4.73 -9.50
CA ASP A 185 -26.06 4.19 -10.07
C ASP A 185 -24.92 4.21 -9.05
N SER A 186 -24.49 3.03 -8.62
CA SER A 186 -23.16 2.79 -8.08
C SER A 186 -22.50 1.73 -8.96
N GLU A 187 -22.10 2.16 -10.16
CA GLU A 187 -21.38 1.38 -11.19
C GLU A 187 -19.90 1.11 -10.81
N HIS A 188 -19.60 0.73 -9.57
CA HIS A 188 -18.21 0.58 -9.14
C HIS A 188 -17.93 -0.76 -8.48
N ASP A 189 -18.16 -1.84 -9.23
CA ASP A 189 -17.52 -3.14 -8.98
C ASP A 189 -16.97 -3.76 -10.28
N LEU A 190 -16.56 -2.90 -11.22
CA LEU A 190 -15.72 -3.30 -12.34
C LEU A 190 -14.27 -3.17 -11.89
N THR A 191 -13.51 -4.26 -11.95
CA THR A 191 -12.04 -4.20 -11.83
C THR A 191 -11.53 -3.39 -13.02
N THR A 192 -11.28 -2.10 -12.82
CA THR A 192 -10.76 -1.22 -13.86
C THR A 192 -9.28 -1.49 -14.07
N GLY A 193 -8.86 -1.57 -15.34
CA GLY A 193 -7.46 -1.73 -15.67
C GLY A 193 -6.67 -0.44 -15.39
N PRO A 194 -5.32 -0.49 -15.38
CA PRO A 194 -4.48 0.69 -15.11
C PRO A 194 -4.72 1.87 -16.05
N VAL A 195 -5.14 1.61 -17.29
CA VAL A 195 -5.50 2.63 -18.28
C VAL A 195 -6.93 3.12 -18.08
N ASP A 196 -7.86 2.22 -17.73
CA ASP A 196 -9.26 2.55 -17.51
C ASP A 196 -9.43 3.43 -16.26
N GLU A 197 -8.61 3.22 -15.22
CA GLU A 197 -8.52 4.13 -14.07
C GLU A 197 -8.22 5.58 -14.48
N ILE A 198 -7.38 5.79 -15.50
CA ILE A 198 -7.04 7.12 -16.01
C ILE A 198 -8.17 7.68 -16.87
N ARG A 199 -8.86 6.81 -17.61
CA ARG A 199 -10.00 7.18 -18.45
C ARG A 199 -11.18 7.67 -17.61
N ASP A 200 -11.47 7.00 -16.51
CA ASP A 200 -12.66 7.28 -15.71
C ASP A 200 -12.33 8.28 -14.57
N PHE A 201 -11.14 8.88 -14.60
CA PHE A 201 -10.62 9.76 -13.55
C PHE A 201 -11.44 11.05 -13.41
N SER A 202 -12.04 11.23 -12.23
CA SER A 202 -12.92 12.35 -11.92
C SER A 202 -12.27 13.38 -10.97
N ILE A 203 -12.93 14.52 -10.77
CA ILE A 203 -12.52 15.54 -9.79
C ILE A 203 -12.61 14.98 -8.36
N ILE A 204 -13.57 14.10 -8.11
CA ILE A 204 -13.71 13.42 -6.81
C ILE A 204 -12.46 12.57 -6.54
N ASP A 205 -11.98 11.84 -7.55
CA ASP A 205 -10.75 11.04 -7.44
C ASP A 205 -9.52 11.92 -7.21
N PHE A 206 -9.46 13.07 -7.88
CA PHE A 206 -8.39 14.04 -7.65
C PHE A 206 -8.35 14.54 -6.19
N ARG A 207 -9.51 14.86 -5.61
CA ARG A 207 -9.63 15.26 -4.20
C ARG A 207 -9.32 14.11 -3.24
N ARG A 208 -9.59 12.86 -3.64
CA ARG A 208 -9.26 11.66 -2.87
C ARG A 208 -7.77 11.33 -2.87
N LEU A 209 -7.03 11.65 -3.94
CA LEU A 209 -5.58 11.39 -4.02
C LEU A 209 -4.80 12.10 -2.91
N ALA A 210 -5.12 13.37 -2.65
CA ALA A 210 -4.52 14.13 -1.57
C ALA A 210 -5.38 15.33 -1.19
N SER A 211 -5.31 15.74 0.08
CA SER A 211 -6.00 16.94 0.56
C SER A 211 -5.51 18.25 -0.06
N SER A 212 -4.32 18.27 -0.66
CA SER A 212 -3.76 19.44 -1.33
C SER A 212 -3.73 19.21 -2.85
N PRO A 213 -4.29 20.12 -3.68
CA PRO A 213 -4.29 20.01 -5.13
C PRO A 213 -2.88 19.85 -5.73
N VAL A 214 -1.91 20.57 -5.15
CA VAL A 214 -0.49 20.52 -5.55
C VAL A 214 0.12 19.13 -5.35
N LYS A 215 -0.27 18.44 -4.28
CA LYS A 215 0.20 17.07 -4.03
C LYS A 215 -0.55 16.06 -4.88
N ALA A 216 -1.86 16.27 -5.10
CA ALA A 216 -2.67 15.42 -5.95
C ALA A 216 -2.14 15.39 -7.39
N ARG A 217 -1.74 16.55 -7.97
CA ARG A 217 -1.09 16.58 -9.30
C ARG A 217 0.23 15.81 -9.35
N GLU A 218 1.05 15.86 -8.29
CA GLU A 218 2.32 15.13 -8.25
C GLU A 218 2.08 13.62 -8.24
N LEU A 219 1.09 13.16 -7.48
CA LEU A 219 0.68 11.76 -7.46
C LEU A 219 0.11 11.31 -8.81
N LEU A 220 -0.70 12.16 -9.45
CA LEU A 220 -1.23 11.88 -10.78
C LEU A 220 -0.11 11.76 -11.83
N LEU A 221 0.86 12.69 -11.84
CA LEU A 221 2.04 12.60 -12.70
C LEU A 221 2.87 11.35 -12.41
N ASN A 222 2.99 10.98 -11.13
CA ASN A 222 3.68 9.75 -10.75
C ASN A 222 2.97 8.50 -11.29
N LYS A 223 1.62 8.46 -11.33
CA LYS A 223 0.89 7.36 -12.00
C LYS A 223 1.30 7.23 -13.47
N PHE A 224 1.34 8.32 -14.24
CA PHE A 224 1.82 8.29 -15.64
C PHE A 224 3.29 7.84 -15.75
N ARG A 225 4.16 8.28 -14.84
CA ARG A 225 5.57 7.85 -14.80
C ARG A 225 5.70 6.36 -14.50
N MET A 226 4.87 5.80 -13.61
CA MET A 226 4.86 4.36 -13.34
C MET A 226 4.39 3.58 -14.55
N LEU A 227 3.30 4.01 -15.20
CA LEU A 227 2.83 3.40 -16.45
C LEU A 227 3.90 3.42 -17.55
N LYS A 228 4.66 4.52 -17.67
CA LYS A 228 5.80 4.62 -18.59
C LYS A 228 6.90 3.59 -18.28
N LYS A 229 7.20 3.37 -17.00
CA LYS A 229 8.21 2.39 -16.56
C LYS A 229 7.79 0.96 -16.85
N GLU A 230 6.51 0.66 -16.72
CA GLU A 230 5.96 -0.67 -17.03
C GLU A 230 5.89 -0.92 -18.54
N SER A 231 5.35 0.03 -19.30
CA SER A 231 5.31 -0.05 -20.76
C SER A 231 5.05 1.31 -21.39
N TYR A 232 5.84 1.66 -22.39
CA TYR A 232 5.59 2.86 -23.17
C TYR A 232 4.24 2.82 -23.92
N LEU A 233 3.76 1.62 -24.30
CA LEU A 233 2.43 1.47 -24.90
C LEU A 233 1.32 1.81 -23.91
N TYR A 234 1.47 1.46 -22.63
CA TYR A 234 0.51 1.86 -21.60
C TYR A 234 0.51 3.37 -21.39
N LEU A 235 1.67 4.04 -21.48
CA LEU A 235 1.72 5.49 -21.44
C LEU A 235 0.92 6.12 -22.58
N ILE A 236 1.09 5.66 -23.83
CA ILE A 236 0.34 6.21 -24.98
C ILE A 236 -1.16 6.01 -24.77
N LYS A 237 -1.57 4.80 -24.39
CA LYS A 237 -2.98 4.49 -24.11
C LYS A 237 -3.54 5.34 -22.97
N ALA A 238 -2.78 5.53 -21.90
CA ALA A 238 -3.16 6.38 -20.78
C ALA A 238 -3.27 7.86 -21.16
N LYS A 239 -2.39 8.38 -22.03
CA LYS A 239 -2.49 9.75 -22.54
C LYS A 239 -3.76 9.96 -23.37
N ILE A 240 -4.15 8.97 -24.18
CA ILE A 240 -5.40 9.00 -24.94
C ILE A 240 -6.59 8.94 -23.96
N ALA A 241 -6.59 7.97 -23.05
CA ALA A 241 -7.61 7.79 -22.02
C ALA A 241 -7.80 9.04 -21.15
N TRP A 242 -6.71 9.74 -20.80
CA TRP A 242 -6.77 10.98 -20.04
C TRP A 242 -7.59 12.07 -20.73
N LYS A 243 -7.50 12.16 -22.07
CA LYS A 243 -8.29 13.14 -22.84
C LYS A 243 -9.78 12.81 -22.83
N ASP A 244 -10.14 11.55 -22.62
CA ASP A 244 -11.52 11.11 -22.49
C ASP A 244 -12.05 11.27 -21.07
N SER A 245 -11.19 11.62 -20.10
CA SER A 245 -11.57 11.69 -18.70
C SER A 245 -12.57 12.79 -18.37
N PRO A 246 -13.50 12.56 -17.42
CA PRO A 246 -14.40 13.59 -16.92
C PRO A 246 -13.64 14.83 -16.44
N MET A 247 -12.48 14.64 -15.79
CA MET A 247 -11.66 15.75 -15.32
C MET A 247 -11.10 16.62 -16.46
N TYR A 248 -10.57 15.99 -17.52
CA TYR A 248 -10.06 16.73 -18.68
C TYR A 248 -11.18 17.42 -19.47
N LYS A 249 -12.33 16.76 -19.62
CA LYS A 249 -13.52 17.35 -20.23
C LYS A 249 -14.03 18.57 -19.45
N GLY A 250 -14.07 18.48 -18.12
CA GLY A 250 -14.42 19.61 -17.25
C GLY A 250 -13.45 20.79 -17.41
N TYR A 251 -12.15 20.51 -17.52
CA TYR A 251 -11.14 21.53 -17.84
C TYR A 251 -11.40 22.23 -19.18
N LEU A 252 -11.68 21.47 -20.25
CA LEU A 252 -11.99 22.03 -21.55
C LEU A 252 -13.29 22.83 -21.55
N GLN A 253 -14.30 22.39 -20.79
CA GLN A 253 -15.57 23.10 -20.66
C GLN A 253 -15.37 24.48 -20.03
N VAL A 254 -14.58 24.57 -18.95
CA VAL A 254 -14.25 25.85 -18.31
C VAL A 254 -13.53 26.78 -19.28
N LEU A 255 -12.57 26.26 -20.05
CA LEU A 255 -11.88 27.04 -21.08
C LEU A 255 -12.82 27.52 -22.19
N ALA A 256 -13.66 26.64 -22.71
CA ALA A 256 -14.61 26.97 -23.77
C ALA A 256 -15.60 28.05 -23.30
N GLN A 257 -16.07 27.97 -22.06
CA GLN A 257 -16.96 28.97 -21.49
C GLN A 257 -16.27 30.31 -21.22
N ALA A 258 -15.03 30.30 -20.71
CA ALA A 258 -14.26 31.53 -20.55
C ALA A 258 -14.03 32.26 -21.89
N LEU A 259 -13.79 31.50 -22.96
CA LEU A 259 -13.65 32.03 -24.31
C LEU A 259 -14.98 32.55 -24.89
N SER A 260 -16.07 31.80 -24.73
CA SER A 260 -17.40 32.21 -25.21
C SER A 260 -17.92 33.46 -24.50
N ASP A 261 -17.81 33.51 -23.16
CA ASP A 261 -18.34 34.59 -22.35
C ASP A 261 -17.39 35.79 -22.27
N GLN A 262 -16.17 35.68 -22.80
CA GLN A 262 -15.09 36.67 -22.67
C GLN A 262 -14.79 37.05 -21.21
N LYS A 263 -14.96 36.09 -20.30
CA LYS A 263 -14.71 36.25 -18.86
C LYS A 263 -13.39 35.62 -18.46
N THR A 264 -12.85 36.06 -17.33
CA THR A 264 -11.68 35.39 -16.77
C THR A 264 -12.06 34.01 -16.23
N ILE A 265 -11.11 33.07 -16.22
CA ILE A 265 -11.33 31.72 -15.71
C ILE A 265 -11.84 31.75 -14.27
N GLU A 266 -11.30 32.65 -13.43
CA GLU A 266 -11.75 32.83 -12.05
C GLU A 266 -13.24 33.16 -11.95
N GLN A 267 -13.73 34.07 -12.81
CA GLN A 267 -15.15 34.46 -12.84
C GLN A 267 -16.05 33.30 -13.29
N VAL A 268 -15.59 32.50 -14.25
CA VAL A 268 -16.34 31.32 -14.71
C VAL A 268 -16.42 30.27 -13.60
N LEU A 269 -15.30 29.99 -12.92
CA LEU A 269 -15.27 29.01 -11.83
C LEU A 269 -16.17 29.42 -10.66
N THR A 270 -16.17 30.69 -10.26
CA THR A 270 -17.11 31.19 -9.22
C THR A 270 -18.57 31.10 -9.67
N SER A 271 -18.86 31.28 -10.96
CA SER A 271 -20.23 31.16 -11.47
C SER A 271 -20.74 29.71 -11.56
N MET A 272 -19.82 28.74 -11.58
CA MET A 272 -20.10 27.32 -11.73
C MET A 272 -20.05 26.54 -10.41
N GLU A 273 -20.02 27.21 -9.26
CA GLU A 273 -19.91 26.60 -7.92
C GLU A 273 -20.95 25.48 -7.72
N SER A 274 -20.54 24.27 -8.06
CA SER A 274 -21.21 22.99 -7.91
C SER A 274 -20.19 22.03 -7.30
N GLU A 275 -20.64 20.99 -6.61
CA GLU A 275 -19.73 20.03 -5.97
C GLU A 275 -18.76 19.38 -6.97
N GLU A 276 -19.17 19.26 -8.25
CA GLU A 276 -18.38 18.70 -9.34
C GLU A 276 -17.56 19.75 -10.11
N SER A 277 -17.59 21.02 -9.70
CA SER A 277 -16.83 22.09 -10.35
C SER A 277 -15.37 22.12 -9.88
N LEU A 278 -14.47 22.55 -10.78
CA LEU A 278 -13.04 22.74 -10.49
C LEU A 278 -12.83 24.02 -9.68
N THR A 279 -12.07 23.94 -8.60
CA THR A 279 -11.53 25.15 -7.96
C THR A 279 -10.37 25.72 -8.79
N LYS A 280 -9.99 26.99 -8.55
CA LYS A 280 -8.87 27.62 -9.25
C LYS A 280 -7.57 26.82 -9.08
N GLU A 281 -7.27 26.36 -7.88
CA GLU A 281 -6.05 25.59 -7.60
C GLU A 281 -6.06 24.21 -8.28
N GLU A 282 -7.24 23.57 -8.37
CA GLU A 282 -7.42 22.32 -9.11
C GLU A 282 -7.26 22.54 -10.61
N PHE A 283 -7.82 23.63 -11.14
CA PHE A 283 -7.67 24.01 -12.54
C PHE A 283 -6.19 24.23 -12.91
N ASP A 284 -5.46 25.03 -12.12
CA ASP A 284 -4.02 25.27 -12.33
C ASP A 284 -3.22 23.97 -12.24
N SER A 285 -3.65 23.06 -11.35
CA SER A 285 -3.05 21.74 -11.22
C SER A 285 -3.28 20.87 -12.47
N VAL A 286 -4.47 20.90 -13.06
CA VAL A 286 -4.76 20.20 -14.33
C VAL A 286 -3.98 20.80 -15.49
N VAL A 287 -3.88 22.13 -15.58
CA VAL A 287 -3.05 22.81 -16.60
C VAL A 287 -1.60 22.32 -16.51
N PHE A 288 -1.06 22.26 -15.30
CA PHE A 288 0.29 21.76 -15.06
C PHE A 288 0.45 20.30 -15.47
N VAL A 289 -0.52 19.44 -15.13
CA VAL A 289 -0.49 18.03 -15.54
C VAL A 289 -0.48 17.92 -17.06
N ASN A 290 -1.38 18.65 -17.74
CA ASN A 290 -1.51 18.66 -19.19
C ASN A 290 -0.21 19.08 -19.88
N SER A 291 0.50 20.09 -19.39
CA SER A 291 1.77 20.53 -20.00
C SER A 291 2.92 19.52 -19.89
N HIS A 292 2.81 18.52 -19.01
CA HIS A 292 3.82 17.49 -18.80
C HIS A 292 3.48 16.14 -19.46
N ILE A 293 2.21 15.93 -19.83
CA ILE A 293 1.74 14.67 -20.40
C ILE A 293 1.25 14.81 -21.84
N VAL A 294 0.72 15.95 -22.25
CA VAL A 294 0.26 16.22 -23.63
C VAL A 294 1.43 16.75 -24.43
#